data_AF-A0A7J3C8Y5-F1
#
_entry.id   AF-A0A7J3C8Y5-F1
#
_cell.length_a   1.000
_cell.length_b   1.000
_cell.length_c   1.000
_cell.angle_alpha   90.00
_cell.angle_beta   90.00
_cell.angle_gamma   90.00
#
_symmetry.space_group_name_H-M   'P 1'
#
loop_
_entity.id
_entity.type
_entity.pdbx_description
1 polymer ?
#
loop_
_entity_poly.entity_id
_entity_poly.type
_entity_poly.pdbx_seq_one_letter_code
_entity_poly.pdbx_strand_id
1 'polypeptide(L)' 'MVRERMTEWRAAGAIERVETPTKLARARELGYKAKPGFVIVRAKVKRGGLHRKKIKGGRRPK' A
#
# COMPACT_ATOMS: atom_id res chain seq x y z
N MET A 1 18.83 -5.83 -3.93
CA MET A 1 17.46 -5.69 -4.50
C MET A 1 16.41 -5.08 -3.57
N VAL A 2 15.93 -5.74 -2.50
CA VAL A 2 14.81 -5.16 -1.70
C VAL A 2 15.25 -3.89 -0.96
N ARG A 3 16.46 -3.86 -0.42
CA ARG A 3 16.97 -2.72 0.37
C ARG A 3 17.15 -1.45 -0.45
N GLU A 4 17.65 -1.56 -1.69
CA GLU A 4 17.80 -0.44 -2.63
C GLU A 4 16.43 0.14 -3.01
N ARG A 5 15.49 -0.73 -3.42
CA ARG A 5 14.11 -0.32 -3.75
C ARG A 5 13.38 0.33 -2.58
N MET A 6 13.66 -0.09 -1.35
CA MET A 6 13.06 0.54 -0.18
C MET A 6 13.51 2.00 -0.01
N THR A 7 14.72 2.37 -0.41
CA THR A 7 15.18 3.77 -0.36
C THR A 7 14.39 4.62 -1.34
N GLU A 8 14.25 4.16 -2.58
CA GLU A 8 13.42 4.82 -3.61
C GLU A 8 11.96 4.97 -3.13
N TRP A 9 11.36 3.90 -2.60
CA TRP A 9 9.96 3.92 -2.16
C TRP A 9 9.71 4.78 -0.92
N ARG A 10 10.75 5.08 -0.13
CA ARG A 10 10.62 6.02 0.99
C ARG A 10 10.49 7.46 0.51
N ALA A 11 11.27 7.84 -0.50
CA ALA A 11 11.26 9.16 -1.14
C ALA A 11 10.01 9.36 -2.03
N ALA A 12 9.49 8.28 -2.57
CA ALA A 12 8.30 8.25 -3.40
C ALA A 12 6.99 8.64 -2.68
N GLY A 13 5.97 8.96 -3.48
CA GLY A 13 4.64 9.36 -3.05
C GLY A 13 3.84 8.25 -2.34
N ALA A 14 2.70 8.63 -1.76
CA ALA A 14 1.85 7.69 -1.03
C ALA A 14 1.15 6.67 -1.94
N ILE A 15 0.77 7.09 -3.15
CA ILE A 15 0.09 6.27 -4.16
C ILE A 15 0.82 6.51 -5.47
N GLU A 16 1.38 5.46 -6.07
CA GLU A 16 2.06 5.55 -7.35
C GLU A 16 1.65 4.41 -8.27
N ARG A 17 1.36 4.76 -9.52
CA ARG A 17 1.09 3.77 -10.57
C ARG A 17 2.38 3.06 -10.95
N VAL A 18 2.31 1.74 -11.10
CA VAL A 18 3.42 0.92 -11.55
C VAL A 18 2.98 0.21 -12.84
N GLU A 19 3.84 0.23 -13.85
CA GLU A 19 3.54 -0.37 -15.15
C GLU A 19 3.49 -1.91 -15.09
N THR A 20 4.38 -2.50 -14.30
CA THR A 20 4.49 -3.96 -14.16
C THR A 20 4.45 -4.40 -12.70
N PRO A 21 3.89 -5.59 -12.40
CA PRO A 21 3.85 -6.10 -11.04
C PRO A 21 5.25 -6.42 -10.52
N THR A 22 5.57 -5.97 -9.31
CA THR A 22 6.84 -6.31 -8.64
C THR A 22 6.99 -7.82 -8.40
N LYS A 23 5.87 -8.54 -8.21
CA LYS A 23 5.82 -10.01 -8.08
C LYS A 23 4.84 -10.57 -9.10
N LEU A 24 5.36 -10.99 -10.25
CA LEU A 24 4.53 -11.50 -11.36
C LEU A 24 3.78 -12.79 -11.02
N ALA A 25 4.42 -13.74 -10.33
CA ALA A 25 3.80 -15.01 -9.94
C ALA A 25 2.52 -14.78 -9.11
N ARG A 26 2.63 -13.99 -8.03
CA ARG A 26 1.49 -13.64 -7.18
C ARG A 26 0.44 -12.81 -7.92
N ALA A 27 0.86 -11.91 -8.80
CA ALA A 27 -0.08 -11.13 -9.59
C ALA A 27 -0.94 -12.04 -10.48
N ARG A 28 -0.33 -13.04 -11.14
CA ARG A 28 -1.06 -14.00 -11.98
C ARG A 28 -2.04 -14.86 -11.18
N GLU A 29 -1.65 -15.32 -9.98
CA GLU A 29 -2.54 -16.03 -9.06
C GLU A 29 -3.78 -15.19 -8.69
N LEU A 30 -3.60 -13.88 -8.51
CA LEU A 30 -4.68 -12.94 -8.19
C LEU A 30 -5.49 -12.49 -9.43
N GLY A 31 -5.18 -13.01 -10.62
CA GLY A 31 -5.92 -12.74 -11.85
C GLY A 31 -5.35 -11.63 -12.73
N TYR A 32 -4.13 -11.15 -12.48
CA TYR A 32 -3.46 -10.21 -13.38
C TYR A 32 -3.22 -10.83 -14.75
N LYS A 33 -3.63 -10.11 -15.80
CA LYS A 33 -3.31 -10.40 -17.19
C LYS A 33 -2.59 -9.20 -17.79
N ALA A 34 -1.55 -9.45 -18.58
CA ALA A 34 -0.87 -8.43 -19.35
C ALA A 34 -1.73 -8.04 -20.56
N LYS A 35 -2.79 -7.28 -20.30
CA LYS A 35 -3.74 -6.76 -21.29
C LYS A 35 -3.99 -5.28 -21.00
N PRO A 36 -4.29 -4.47 -22.03
CA PRO A 36 -4.79 -3.11 -21.83
C PRO A 36 -6.00 -3.11 -20.88
N GLY A 37 -6.05 -2.14 -19.97
CA GLY A 37 -7.12 -2.00 -18.97
C GLY A 37 -6.75 -2.50 -17.56
N PHE A 38 -5.67 -3.27 -17.38
CA PHE A 38 -5.15 -3.57 -16.05
C PHE A 38 -4.27 -2.42 -15.54
N VAL A 39 -4.51 -2.00 -14.29
CA VAL A 39 -3.75 -0.96 -13.62
C VAL A 39 -3.21 -1.51 -12.30
N ILE A 40 -1.92 -1.34 -12.07
CA ILE A 40 -1.28 -1.69 -10.82
C ILE A 40 -0.82 -0.41 -10.13
N VAL A 41 -1.05 -0.36 -8.82
CA VAL A 41 -0.71 0.79 -7.99
C VAL A 41 -0.02 0.29 -6.74
N ARG A 42 1.07 0.97 -6.36
CA ARG A 42 1.73 0.81 -5.07
C ARG A 42 1.15 1.83 -4.10
N ALA A 43 0.67 1.36 -2.95
CA ALA A 43 0.20 2.22 -1.86
C ALA A 43 1.12 2.09 -0.64
N LYS A 44 1.51 3.23 -0.07
CA LYS A 44 2.29 3.33 1.16
C LYS A 44 1.36 3.56 2.34
N VAL A 45 1.34 2.60 3.26
CA VAL A 45 0.58 2.67 4.51
C VAL A 45 1.54 2.72 5.71
N LYS A 46 1.17 3.52 6.72
CA LYS A 46 1.93 3.60 7.97
C LYS A 46 1.79 2.27 8.72
N ARG A 47 2.88 1.84 9.35
CA ARG A 47 2.86 0.72 10.31
C ARG A 47 2.30 1.24 11.64
N GLY A 48 1.64 0.38 12.41
CA GLY A 48 1.03 0.71 13.70
C GLY A 48 -0.47 0.45 13.72
N GLY A 49 -1.09 0.68 14.88
CA GLY A 49 -2.53 0.49 15.09
C GLY A 49 -3.39 1.68 14.67
N LEU A 50 -4.67 1.62 15.01
CA LEU A 50 -5.63 2.69 14.76
C LEU A 50 -5.23 3.97 15.52
N HIS A 51 -5.10 5.09 14.81
CA HIS A 51 -4.97 6.41 15.44
C HIS A 51 -6.34 6.87 15.97
N ARG A 52 -6.70 6.40 17.16
CA ARG A 52 -7.99 6.73 17.78
C ARG A 52 -8.06 8.22 18.09
N LYS A 53 -9.07 8.91 17.57
CA LYS A 53 -9.32 10.32 17.91
C LYS A 53 -9.67 10.44 19.40
N LYS A 54 -9.14 11.49 20.05
CA LYS A 54 -9.51 11.84 21.43
C LYS A 54 -11.01 12.12 21.49
N ILE A 55 -11.68 11.53 22.46
CA ILE A 55 -13.10 11.73 22.69
C ILE A 55 -13.27 13.11 23.35
N LYS A 56 -14.21 13.92 22.85
CA LYS A 56 -14.46 15.29 23.36
C LYS A 56 -15.52 15.36 24.46
N GLY A 57 -16.30 14.29 24.66
CA GLY A 57 -17.37 14.23 25.66
C GLY A 57 -17.07 13.27 26.80
N GLY A 58 -17.92 13.33 27.85
CA GLY A 58 -17.91 12.36 28.93
C GLY A 58 -18.18 10.95 28.43
N ARG A 59 -17.53 9.95 29.03
CA ARG A 59 -17.71 8.55 28.69
C ARG A 59 -18.04 7.77 29.94
N ARG A 60 -18.98 6.83 29.85
CA ARG A 60 -19.13 5.82 30.90
C ARG A 60 -17.89 4.92 30.88
N PRO A 61 -17.15 4.79 31.99
CA PRO A 61 -16.17 3.73 32.12
C PRO A 61 -16.91 2.41 31.96
N LYS A 62 -16.30 1.49 31.23
CA LYS A 62 -16.85 0.15 31.02
C LYS A 62 -16.33 -0.75 32.11
#